data_AF-W7W237-F1
#
_entry.id   AF-W7W237-F1
#
_cell.length_a   1.000
_cell.length_b   1.000
_cell.length_c   1.000
_cell.angle_alpha   90.00
_cell.angle_beta   90.00
_cell.angle_gamma   90.00
#
_symmetry.space_group_name_H-M   'P 1'
#
loop_
_entity.id
_entity.type
_entity.pdbx_description
1 polymer ?
#
loop_
_entity_poly.entity_id
_entity_poly.type
_entity_poly.pdbx_seq_one_letter_code
_entity_poly.pdbx_strand_id
1 'polypeptide(L)'
;MRSGEGKTTALRGGQFAELQEYLQTVNSAIVDVGASNVDQLLLLMQSYRGSHEDFDCFVVPTVPPLKQQQDTIATLIDLSRLGVPPSRLKILFNMTEPGRSVEQTFYLLLAYLAQHPIAVPDAACSLGANEIYGRIRGIKSDLGSLARDTTDYKSLIAKAKDATEKLALAQKLATRRLATGVVLELDACFAALDLHALSAGASPTETSAEA
;
A
#
# COMPACT_ATOMS: atom_id res chain seq x y z
N MET A 1 -1.88 18.63 -3.03
CA MET A 1 -2.56 17.60 -2.24
C MET A 1 -2.40 17.96 -0.78
N ARG A 2 -3.50 18.15 -0.04
CA ARG A 2 -3.45 18.60 1.36
C ARG A 2 -2.83 17.48 2.21
N SER A 3 -1.74 17.79 2.90
CA SER A 3 -1.26 17.00 4.04
C SER A 3 -2.32 17.11 5.13
N GLY A 4 -3.28 16.20 5.14
CA GLY A 4 -4.11 15.98 6.31
C GLY A 4 -3.20 15.35 7.36
N GLU A 5 -3.04 16.01 8.51
CA GLU A 5 -2.52 15.37 9.71
C GLU A 5 -3.50 14.26 10.10
N GLY A 6 -3.32 13.07 9.52
CA GLY A 6 -4.04 11.88 9.91
C GLY A 6 -3.65 11.55 11.34
N LYS A 7 -4.59 11.71 12.28
CA LYS A 7 -4.38 11.28 13.66
C LYS A 7 -4.16 9.77 13.65
N THR A 8 -2.91 9.33 13.85
CA THR A 8 -2.58 7.92 13.93
C THR A 8 -3.08 7.36 15.26
N THR A 9 -4.24 6.71 15.23
CA THR A 9 -4.76 5.95 16.37
C THR A 9 -4.26 4.52 16.26
N ALA A 10 -3.35 4.12 17.13
CA ALA A 10 -2.88 2.74 17.20
C ALA A 10 -3.91 1.89 17.96
N LEU A 11 -4.74 1.15 17.25
CA LEU A 11 -5.64 0.16 17.82
C LEU A 11 -4.89 -1.17 17.93
N ARG A 12 -4.79 -1.72 19.14
CA ARG A 12 -4.15 -3.03 19.35
C ARG A 12 -5.16 -4.13 19.01
N GLY A 13 -4.67 -5.26 18.47
CA GLY A 13 -5.49 -6.38 17.98
C GLY A 13 -6.44 -7.07 18.98
N GLY A 14 -6.55 -6.59 20.22
CA GLY A 14 -7.57 -6.98 21.19
C GLY A 14 -8.87 -6.17 21.12
N GLN A 15 -8.94 -5.13 20.28
CA GLN A 15 -10.03 -4.16 20.25
C GLN A 15 -10.73 -4.10 18.87
N PHE A 16 -10.99 -5.25 18.25
CA PHE A 16 -11.66 -5.27 16.93
C PHE A 16 -13.04 -4.60 16.96
N ALA A 17 -13.80 -4.74 18.06
CA ALA A 17 -15.05 -4.00 18.26
C ALA A 17 -14.83 -2.47 18.25
N GLU A 18 -13.81 -1.97 18.97
CA GLU A 18 -13.51 -0.53 18.97
C GLU A 18 -13.02 -0.05 17.60
N LEU A 19 -12.31 -0.90 16.85
CA LEU A 19 -11.96 -0.60 15.45
C LEU A 19 -13.22 -0.42 14.62
N GLN A 20 -14.17 -1.36 14.69
CA GLN A 20 -15.42 -1.24 13.94
C GLN A 20 -16.20 0.00 14.34
N GLU A 21 -16.40 0.25 15.63
CA GLU A 21 -17.06 1.46 16.13
C GLU A 21 -16.36 2.72 15.63
N TYR A 22 -15.02 2.76 15.67
CA TYR A 22 -14.23 3.88 15.16
C TYR A 22 -14.41 4.09 13.66
N LEU A 23 -14.40 3.02 12.86
CA LEU A 23 -14.60 3.09 11.40
C LEU A 23 -15.96 3.73 11.05
N GLN A 24 -17.00 3.52 11.86
CA GLN A 24 -18.30 4.17 11.67
C GLN A 24 -18.30 5.68 11.96
N THR A 25 -17.28 6.20 12.66
CA THR A 25 -17.21 7.62 13.06
C THR A 25 -16.37 8.49 12.12
N VAL A 26 -15.68 7.88 11.15
CA VAL A 26 -14.74 8.58 10.27
C VAL A 26 -15.13 8.43 8.81
N ASN A 27 -14.85 9.46 8.00
CA ASN A 27 -15.15 9.43 6.56
C ASN A 27 -14.15 8.60 5.75
N SER A 28 -12.93 8.43 6.29
CA SER A 28 -11.84 7.74 5.60
C SER A 28 -10.82 7.26 6.61
N ALA A 29 -10.38 6.02 6.50
CA ALA A 29 -9.32 5.45 7.31
C ALA A 29 -8.40 4.56 6.47
N ILE A 30 -7.14 4.47 6.88
CA ILE A 30 -6.22 3.43 6.42
C ILE A 30 -5.92 2.56 7.64
N VAL A 31 -6.23 1.28 7.54
CA VAL A 31 -5.97 0.30 8.59
C VAL A 31 -4.72 -0.49 8.20
N ASP A 32 -3.60 -0.15 8.82
CA ASP A 32 -2.34 -0.86 8.61
C ASP A 32 -2.27 -2.12 9.49
N VAL A 33 -2.15 -3.28 8.86
CA VAL A 33 -2.15 -4.58 9.51
C VAL A 33 -0.79 -5.22 9.32
N GLY A 34 -0.01 -5.28 10.41
CA GLY A 34 1.26 -5.99 10.42
C GLY A 34 1.05 -7.48 10.12
N ALA A 35 1.98 -8.09 9.36
CA ALA A 35 1.89 -9.48 8.93
C ALA A 35 1.63 -10.48 10.07
N SER A 36 2.18 -10.24 11.27
CA SER A 36 1.97 -11.09 12.45
C SER A 36 0.55 -11.03 13.04
N ASN A 37 -0.29 -10.08 12.60
CA ASN A 37 -1.63 -9.84 13.12
C ASN A 37 -2.73 -10.21 12.11
N VAL A 38 -2.38 -10.57 10.87
CA VAL A 38 -3.35 -10.86 9.80
C VAL A 38 -4.26 -12.03 10.19
N ASP A 39 -3.70 -13.15 10.63
CA ASP A 39 -4.49 -14.33 11.01
C ASP A 39 -5.48 -14.03 12.15
N GLN A 40 -5.04 -13.27 13.15
CA GLN A 40 -5.89 -12.87 14.27
C GLN A 40 -7.01 -11.94 13.81
N LEU A 41 -6.72 -10.98 12.93
CA LEU A 41 -7.72 -10.07 12.37
C LEU A 41 -8.78 -10.85 11.58
N LEU A 42 -8.36 -11.77 10.71
CA LEU A 42 -9.27 -12.59 9.91
C LEU A 42 -10.18 -13.45 10.80
N LEU A 43 -9.64 -14.04 11.88
CA LEU A 43 -10.44 -14.78 12.85
C LEU A 43 -11.49 -13.91 13.56
N LEU A 44 -11.13 -12.67 13.89
CA LEU A 44 -12.06 -11.71 14.49
C LEU A 44 -13.13 -11.31 13.47
N MET A 45 -12.78 -11.04 12.21
CA MET A 45 -13.74 -10.77 11.15
C MET A 45 -14.74 -11.93 10.93
N GLN A 46 -14.30 -13.18 11.08
CA GLN A 46 -15.18 -14.35 11.01
C GLN A 46 -16.18 -14.39 12.17
N SER A 47 -15.76 -13.95 13.35
CA SER A 47 -16.62 -13.90 14.55
C SER A 47 -17.66 -12.78 14.47
N TYR A 48 -17.27 -11.63 13.90
CA TYR A 48 -18.13 -10.48 13.64
C TYR A 48 -18.64 -10.53 12.20
N ARG A 49 -19.64 -11.39 11.95
CA ARG A 49 -20.20 -11.58 10.59
C ARG A 49 -20.62 -10.24 9.98
N GLY A 50 -20.20 -10.01 8.74
CA GLY A 50 -20.47 -8.77 8.00
C GLY A 50 -19.44 -7.66 8.23
N SER A 51 -18.51 -7.80 9.18
CA SER A 51 -17.48 -6.78 9.48
C SER A 51 -16.54 -6.45 8.31
N HIS A 52 -16.42 -7.33 7.32
CA HIS A 52 -15.68 -7.05 6.10
C HIS A 52 -16.33 -5.95 5.24
N GLU A 53 -17.61 -5.68 5.43
CA GLU A 53 -18.34 -4.61 4.74
C GLU A 53 -17.92 -3.20 5.21
N ASP A 54 -17.32 -3.08 6.40
CA ASP A 54 -16.79 -1.81 6.92
C ASP A 54 -15.54 -1.31 6.15
N PHE A 55 -14.99 -2.12 5.23
CA PHE A 55 -13.76 -1.83 4.50
C PHE A 55 -14.00 -1.77 3.00
N ASP A 56 -14.00 -0.59 2.38
CA ASP A 56 -14.24 -0.47 0.93
C ASP A 56 -13.28 -1.32 0.08
N CYS A 57 -12.05 -1.53 0.54
CA CYS A 57 -11.01 -2.23 -0.19
C CYS A 57 -10.01 -2.90 0.75
N PHE A 58 -9.42 -4.02 0.31
CA PHE A 58 -8.27 -4.66 0.91
C PHE A 58 -7.11 -4.64 -0.08
N VAL A 59 -5.99 -4.01 0.31
CA VAL A 59 -4.74 -4.03 -0.47
C VAL A 59 -3.81 -5.06 0.17
N VAL A 60 -3.53 -6.14 -0.55
CA VAL A 60 -2.67 -7.23 -0.08
C VAL A 60 -1.32 -7.17 -0.82
N PRO A 61 -0.25 -6.66 -0.16
CA PRO A 61 1.07 -6.67 -0.76
C PRO A 61 1.65 -8.08 -0.80
N THR A 62 2.41 -8.35 -1.85
CA THR A 62 3.18 -9.58 -2.00
C THR A 62 4.61 -9.25 -2.43
N VAL A 63 5.55 -10.13 -2.09
CA VAL A 63 6.97 -9.98 -2.45
C VAL A 63 7.48 -11.25 -3.14
N PRO A 64 8.57 -11.18 -3.91
CA PRO A 64 8.99 -12.29 -4.79
C PRO A 64 9.20 -13.66 -4.13
N PRO A 65 9.71 -13.80 -2.88
CA PRO A 65 10.01 -15.13 -2.38
C PRO A 65 8.77 -16.01 -2.20
N LEU A 66 8.93 -17.30 -2.51
CA LEU A 66 7.85 -18.27 -2.70
C LEU A 66 6.90 -18.37 -1.50
N LYS A 67 7.45 -18.41 -0.29
CA LYS A 67 6.66 -18.52 0.94
C LYS A 67 5.69 -17.35 1.08
N GLN A 68 6.17 -16.13 0.83
CA GLN A 68 5.36 -14.93 0.93
C GLN A 68 4.25 -14.90 -0.13
N GLN A 69 4.51 -15.40 -1.35
CA GLN A 69 3.44 -15.58 -2.34
C GLN A 69 2.38 -16.59 -1.87
N GLN A 70 2.78 -17.69 -1.21
CA GLN A 70 1.85 -18.66 -0.63
C GLN A 70 1.03 -18.05 0.51
N ASP A 71 1.65 -17.28 1.39
CA ASP A 71 0.98 -16.58 2.48
C ASP A 71 -0.01 -15.52 1.94
N THR A 72 0.34 -14.83 0.84
CA THR A 72 -0.58 -13.93 0.11
C THR A 72 -1.79 -14.72 -0.43
N ILE A 73 -1.58 -15.86 -1.08
CA ILE A 73 -2.68 -16.70 -1.59
C ILE A 73 -3.61 -17.12 -0.45
N ALA A 74 -3.07 -17.58 0.68
CA ALA A 74 -3.87 -17.96 1.85
C ALA A 74 -4.72 -16.78 2.36
N THR A 75 -4.12 -15.60 2.49
CA THR A 75 -4.81 -14.36 2.88
C THR A 75 -5.98 -14.04 1.94
N LEU A 76 -5.77 -14.13 0.62
CA LEU A 76 -6.81 -13.87 -0.39
C LEU A 76 -7.96 -14.89 -0.30
N ILE A 77 -7.64 -16.17 -0.07
CA ILE A 77 -8.64 -17.22 0.12
C ILE A 77 -9.52 -16.92 1.33
N ASP A 78 -8.92 -16.53 2.46
CA ASP A 78 -9.67 -16.28 3.69
C ASP A 78 -10.53 -15.02 3.59
N LEU A 79 -10.05 -13.96 2.94
CA LEU A 79 -10.87 -12.78 2.60
C LEU A 79 -12.02 -13.14 1.66
N SER A 80 -11.79 -13.97 0.65
CA SER A 80 -12.84 -14.44 -0.25
C SER A 80 -13.90 -15.27 0.50
N ARG A 81 -13.48 -16.15 1.43
CA ARG A 81 -14.39 -16.92 2.30
C ARG A 81 -15.21 -16.06 3.25
N LEU A 82 -14.65 -14.91 3.66
CA LEU A 82 -15.38 -13.91 4.44
C LEU A 82 -16.49 -13.22 3.65
N GLY A 83 -16.48 -13.31 2.32
CA GLY A 83 -17.47 -12.69 1.44
C GLY A 83 -16.94 -11.49 0.65
N VAL A 84 -15.65 -11.15 0.78
CA VAL A 84 -15.08 -10.01 0.05
C VAL A 84 -15.05 -10.31 -1.46
N PRO A 85 -15.69 -9.47 -2.30
CA PRO A 85 -15.73 -9.71 -3.74
C PRO A 85 -14.38 -9.39 -4.41
N PRO A 86 -14.06 -10.02 -5.55
CA PRO A 86 -12.78 -9.82 -6.25
C PRO A 86 -12.46 -8.36 -6.60
N SER A 87 -13.47 -7.53 -6.84
CA SER A 87 -13.30 -6.10 -7.14
C SER A 87 -12.71 -5.31 -5.97
N ARG A 88 -12.89 -5.76 -4.73
CA ARG A 88 -12.39 -5.13 -3.50
C ARG A 88 -11.06 -5.71 -3.01
N LEU A 89 -10.55 -6.75 -3.67
CA LEU A 89 -9.25 -7.37 -3.36
C LEU A 89 -8.19 -6.91 -4.35
N LYS A 90 -7.37 -5.95 -3.92
CA LYS A 90 -6.28 -5.38 -4.72
C LYS A 90 -4.96 -6.00 -4.32
N ILE A 91 -4.14 -6.36 -5.32
CA ILE A 91 -2.83 -6.96 -5.10
C ILE A 91 -1.77 -5.92 -5.41
N LEU A 92 -0.79 -5.79 -4.52
CA LEU A 92 0.37 -4.92 -4.71
C LEU A 92 1.62 -5.78 -4.87
N PHE A 93 2.19 -5.80 -6.07
CA PHE A 93 3.44 -6.50 -6.38
C PHE A 93 4.63 -5.67 -5.90
N ASN A 94 5.11 -5.96 -4.70
CA ASN A 94 6.16 -5.20 -4.05
C ASN A 94 7.54 -5.83 -4.29
N MET A 95 8.60 -5.02 -4.19
CA MET A 95 10.00 -5.42 -4.40
C MET A 95 10.25 -6.02 -5.80
N THR A 96 9.67 -5.43 -6.85
CA THR A 96 10.00 -5.81 -8.22
C THR A 96 11.45 -5.43 -8.56
N GLU A 97 12.07 -6.20 -9.45
CA GLU A 97 13.44 -5.96 -9.90
C GLU A 97 13.46 -5.52 -11.37
N PRO A 98 14.35 -4.59 -11.76
CA PRO A 98 14.55 -4.24 -13.15
C PRO A 98 14.90 -5.46 -14.00
N GLY A 99 14.30 -5.57 -15.19
CA GLY A 99 14.60 -6.64 -16.14
C GLY A 99 13.85 -7.96 -15.89
N ARG A 100 12.98 -8.04 -14.87
CA ARG A 100 11.99 -9.12 -14.74
C ARG A 100 10.59 -8.55 -14.76
N SER A 101 9.68 -9.23 -15.44
CA SER A 101 8.27 -8.85 -15.44
C SER A 101 7.57 -9.31 -14.16
N VAL A 102 6.43 -8.70 -13.85
CA VAL A 102 5.56 -9.11 -12.74
C VAL A 102 5.12 -10.56 -12.93
N GLU A 103 4.79 -10.94 -14.15
CA GLU A 103 4.32 -12.28 -14.51
C GLU A 103 5.37 -13.35 -14.22
N GLN A 104 6.64 -13.07 -14.54
CA GLN A 104 7.75 -13.97 -14.27
C GLN A 104 8.05 -14.07 -12.76
N THR A 105 7.93 -12.96 -12.05
CA THR A 105 8.33 -12.85 -10.64
C THR A 105 7.28 -13.46 -9.72
N PHE A 106 5.99 -13.22 -10.01
CA PHE A 106 4.85 -13.62 -9.19
C PHE A 106 4.02 -14.74 -9.84
N TYR A 107 4.69 -15.59 -10.63
CA TYR A 107 4.04 -16.62 -11.42
C TYR A 107 3.14 -17.55 -10.59
N LEU A 108 3.52 -17.86 -9.35
CA LEU A 108 2.75 -18.75 -8.48
C LEU A 108 1.39 -18.12 -8.14
N LEU A 109 1.42 -16.88 -7.66
CA LEU A 109 0.21 -16.14 -7.31
C LEU A 109 -0.68 -15.93 -8.55
N LEU A 110 -0.11 -15.53 -9.68
CA LEU A 110 -0.86 -15.26 -10.89
C LEU A 110 -1.46 -16.54 -11.50
N ALA A 111 -0.72 -17.65 -11.49
CA ALA A 111 -1.24 -18.95 -11.95
C ALA A 111 -2.39 -19.46 -11.05
N TYR A 112 -2.34 -19.17 -9.75
CA TYR A 112 -3.44 -19.46 -8.85
C TYR A 112 -4.68 -18.62 -9.19
N LEU A 113 -4.52 -17.30 -9.35
CA LEU A 113 -5.64 -16.39 -9.65
C LEU A 113 -6.29 -16.64 -11.01
N ALA A 114 -5.52 -17.12 -11.99
CA ALA A 114 -6.05 -17.55 -13.28
C ALA A 114 -7.00 -18.76 -13.16
N GLN A 115 -6.76 -19.65 -12.18
CA GLN A 115 -7.62 -20.81 -11.91
C GLN A 115 -8.75 -20.49 -10.92
N HIS A 116 -8.51 -19.50 -10.04
CA HIS A 116 -9.40 -19.10 -8.96
C HIS A 116 -9.53 -17.57 -8.96
N PRO A 117 -10.50 -16.99 -9.69
CA PRO A 117 -10.61 -15.55 -9.90
C PRO A 117 -11.17 -14.82 -8.67
N ILE A 118 -10.53 -15.00 -7.51
CA ILE A 118 -10.89 -14.37 -6.23
C ILE A 118 -10.35 -12.95 -6.10
N ALA A 119 -9.42 -12.54 -6.97
CA ALA A 119 -8.92 -11.17 -7.09
C ALA A 119 -8.52 -10.90 -8.55
N VAL A 120 -8.52 -9.62 -8.96
CA VAL A 120 -8.10 -9.21 -10.31
C VAL A 120 -6.72 -8.53 -10.21
N PRO A 121 -5.63 -9.21 -10.58
CA PRO A 121 -4.30 -8.61 -10.53
C PRO A 121 -4.12 -7.56 -11.63
N ASP A 122 -3.45 -6.47 -11.31
CA ASP A 122 -2.97 -5.48 -12.27
C ASP A 122 -1.45 -5.33 -12.10
N ALA A 123 -0.68 -5.63 -13.15
CA ALA A 123 0.78 -5.53 -13.12
C ALA A 123 1.27 -4.08 -12.91
N ALA A 124 0.45 -3.08 -13.20
CA ALA A 124 0.74 -1.68 -12.90
C ALA A 124 0.67 -1.36 -11.39
N CYS A 125 0.00 -2.20 -10.59
CA CYS A 125 0.06 -2.16 -9.12
C CYS A 125 1.36 -2.78 -8.62
N SER A 126 2.50 -2.16 -8.96
CA SER A 126 3.81 -2.66 -8.59
C SER A 126 4.73 -1.56 -8.06
N LEU A 127 5.62 -1.96 -7.14
CA LEU A 127 6.66 -1.12 -6.58
C LEU A 127 8.00 -1.86 -6.61
N GLY A 128 9.01 -1.20 -7.13
CA GLY A 128 10.36 -1.69 -7.24
C GLY A 128 11.11 -1.67 -5.93
N ALA A 129 12.07 -2.59 -5.80
CA ALA A 129 13.06 -2.51 -4.75
C ALA A 129 13.90 -1.23 -4.93
N ASN A 130 13.99 -0.41 -3.90
CA ASN A 130 14.77 0.83 -3.94
C ASN A 130 15.49 1.10 -2.61
N GLU A 131 16.77 1.47 -2.68
CA GLU A 131 17.56 1.75 -1.48
C GLU A 131 17.07 2.97 -0.67
N ILE A 132 16.24 3.84 -1.28
CA ILE A 132 15.70 5.01 -0.59
C ILE A 132 14.95 4.64 0.69
N TYR A 133 14.19 3.55 0.68
CA TYR A 133 13.40 3.11 1.83
C TYR A 133 14.29 2.79 3.05
N GLY A 134 15.49 2.26 2.81
CA GLY A 134 16.51 2.06 3.84
C GLY A 134 17.15 3.37 4.29
N ARG A 135 17.44 4.28 3.35
CA ARG A 135 18.11 5.57 3.61
C ARG A 135 17.27 6.53 4.44
N ILE A 136 15.95 6.53 4.27
CA ILE A 136 15.06 7.45 5.00
C ILE A 136 14.62 6.91 6.36
N ARG A 137 15.00 5.68 6.72
CA ARG A 137 14.62 5.08 7.99
C ARG A 137 15.18 5.91 9.15
N GLY A 138 14.30 6.42 10.01
CA GLY A 138 14.68 7.29 11.13
C GLY A 138 14.88 8.76 10.76
N ILE A 139 14.73 9.14 9.49
CA ILE A 139 14.67 10.55 9.07
C ILE A 139 13.23 11.05 9.24
N LYS A 140 13.05 12.22 9.87
CA LYS A 140 11.74 12.88 10.01
C LYS A 140 11.33 13.64 8.73
N SER A 141 11.43 13.00 7.57
CA SER A 141 11.05 13.60 6.29
C SER A 141 10.43 12.54 5.39
N ASP A 142 9.29 12.87 4.80
CA ASP A 142 8.64 12.01 3.82
C ASP A 142 9.31 12.10 2.43
N LEU A 143 9.08 11.08 1.60
CA LEU A 143 9.64 10.98 0.26
C LEU A 143 9.24 12.16 -0.64
N GLY A 144 8.01 12.66 -0.52
CA GLY A 144 7.53 13.79 -1.29
C GLY A 144 8.29 15.07 -0.95
N SER A 145 8.53 15.32 0.34
CA SER A 145 9.34 16.45 0.81
C SER A 145 10.78 16.36 0.34
N LEU A 146 11.38 15.16 0.37
CA LEU A 146 12.72 14.93 -0.18
C LEU A 146 12.78 15.15 -1.69
N ALA A 147 11.77 14.70 -2.44
CA ALA A 147 11.70 14.89 -3.89
C ALA A 147 11.55 16.36 -4.30
N ARG A 148 10.82 17.16 -3.51
CA ARG A 148 10.60 18.60 -3.75
C ARG A 148 11.74 19.50 -3.25
N ASP A 149 12.79 18.94 -2.65
CA ASP A 149 13.93 19.71 -2.14
C ASP A 149 14.68 20.44 -3.28
N THR A 150 14.60 21.76 -3.31
CA THR A 150 15.22 22.61 -4.33
C THR A 150 16.67 23.00 -4.02
N THR A 151 17.29 22.46 -2.95
CA THR A 151 18.66 22.79 -2.56
C THR A 151 19.66 22.50 -3.69
N ASP A 152 20.51 23.49 -4.01
CA ASP A 152 21.58 23.32 -5.01
C ASP A 152 22.79 22.60 -4.42
N TYR A 153 22.62 21.29 -4.18
CA TYR A 153 23.68 20.46 -3.65
C TYR A 153 24.94 20.45 -4.52
N LYS A 154 24.83 20.63 -5.85
CA LYS A 154 26.01 20.65 -6.73
C LYS A 154 26.90 21.84 -6.41
N SER A 155 26.30 23.02 -6.27
CA SER A 155 27.04 24.23 -5.86
C SER A 155 27.60 24.12 -4.44
N LEU A 156 26.84 23.52 -3.51
CA LEU A 156 27.33 23.31 -2.13
C LEU A 156 28.52 22.34 -2.09
N ILE A 157 28.47 21.22 -2.83
CA ILE A 157 29.57 20.25 -2.93
C ILE A 157 30.82 20.91 -3.51
N ALA A 158 30.67 21.77 -4.52
CA ALA A 158 31.79 22.49 -5.12
C ALA A 158 32.46 23.47 -4.16
N LYS A 159 31.68 24.08 -3.25
CA LYS A 159 32.15 25.05 -2.24
C LYS A 159 32.68 24.43 -0.95
N ALA A 160 32.28 23.19 -0.65
CA ALA A 160 32.68 22.48 0.56
C ALA A 160 34.20 22.28 0.64
N LYS A 161 34.76 22.42 1.84
CA LYS A 161 36.22 22.50 2.05
C LYS A 161 36.85 21.14 2.34
N ASP A 162 36.14 20.28 3.05
CA ASP A 162 36.63 18.96 3.44
C ASP A 162 35.83 17.82 2.78
N ALA A 163 36.44 16.64 2.78
CA ALA A 163 35.88 15.45 2.13
C ALA A 163 34.61 14.94 2.84
N THR A 164 34.49 15.14 4.15
CA THR A 164 33.36 14.68 4.95
C THR A 164 32.11 15.50 4.62
N GLU A 165 32.24 16.82 4.55
CA GLU A 165 31.17 17.73 4.13
C GLU A 165 30.71 17.45 2.69
N LYS A 166 31.67 17.26 1.77
CA LYS A 166 31.36 16.88 0.37
C LYS A 166 30.57 15.59 0.30
N LEU A 167 30.99 14.57 1.05
CA LEU A 167 30.31 13.27 1.08
C LEU A 167 28.88 13.41 1.62
N ALA A 168 28.69 14.14 2.72
CA ALA A 168 27.36 14.36 3.30
C ALA A 168 26.41 15.08 2.32
N LEU A 169 26.89 16.10 1.60
CA LEU A 169 26.10 16.81 0.59
C LEU A 169 25.80 15.93 -0.63
N ALA A 170 26.78 15.12 -1.07
CA ALA A 170 26.58 14.15 -2.15
C ALA A 170 25.54 13.09 -1.79
N GLN A 171 25.54 12.61 -0.55
CA GLN A 171 24.53 11.67 -0.04
C GLN A 171 23.14 12.30 -0.06
N LYS A 172 22.98 13.55 0.40
CA LYS A 172 21.69 14.27 0.33
C LYS A 172 21.19 14.43 -1.11
N LEU A 173 22.09 14.77 -2.04
CA LEU A 173 21.75 14.85 -3.47
C LEU A 173 21.29 13.50 -4.03
N ALA A 174 21.98 12.40 -3.69
CA ALA A 174 21.59 11.07 -4.11
C ALA A 174 20.22 10.67 -3.55
N THR A 175 19.98 10.90 -2.26
CA THR A 175 18.69 10.67 -1.60
C THR A 175 17.55 11.44 -2.27
N ARG A 176 17.73 12.72 -2.61
CA ARG A 176 16.73 13.49 -3.37
C ARG A 176 16.41 12.86 -4.72
N ARG A 177 17.44 12.44 -5.47
CA ARG A 177 17.26 11.86 -6.81
C ARG A 177 16.47 10.54 -6.75
N LEU A 178 16.80 9.69 -5.80
CA LEU A 178 16.07 8.44 -5.57
C LEU A 178 14.62 8.71 -5.16
N ALA A 179 14.40 9.64 -4.23
CA ALA A 179 13.05 10.04 -3.82
C ALA A 179 12.22 10.58 -4.99
N THR A 180 12.83 11.37 -5.89
CA THR A 180 12.16 11.89 -7.09
C THR A 180 11.66 10.75 -7.99
N GLY A 181 12.49 9.74 -8.23
CA GLY A 181 12.08 8.57 -9.03
C GLY A 181 10.98 7.76 -8.36
N VAL A 182 11.14 7.45 -7.06
CA VAL A 182 10.18 6.62 -6.31
C VAL A 182 8.84 7.30 -6.11
N VAL A 183 8.78 8.63 -5.98
CA VAL A 183 7.49 9.33 -5.89
C VAL A 183 6.65 9.14 -7.16
N LEU A 184 7.27 9.19 -8.35
CA LEU A 184 6.55 8.93 -9.61
C LEU A 184 6.02 7.49 -9.68
N GLU A 185 6.80 6.53 -9.18
CA GLU A 185 6.40 5.13 -9.12
C GLU A 185 5.25 4.90 -8.12
N LEU A 186 5.33 5.52 -6.94
CA LEU A 186 4.25 5.49 -5.94
C LEU A 186 2.96 6.10 -6.50
N ASP A 187 3.04 7.23 -7.20
CA ASP A 187 1.88 7.87 -7.83
C ASP A 187 1.26 6.97 -8.92
N ALA A 188 2.09 6.34 -9.74
CA ALA A 188 1.63 5.40 -10.78
C ALA A 188 0.95 4.16 -10.17
N CYS A 189 1.57 3.57 -9.14
CA CYS A 189 0.99 2.43 -8.43
C CYS A 189 -0.32 2.81 -7.72
N PHE A 190 -0.39 3.99 -7.10
CA PHE A 190 -1.61 4.47 -6.45
C PHE A 190 -2.75 4.68 -7.45
N ALA A 191 -2.45 5.23 -8.62
CA ALA A 191 -3.42 5.35 -9.71
C ALA A 191 -3.91 3.98 -10.19
N ALA A 192 -3.01 3.00 -10.35
CA ALA A 192 -3.36 1.64 -10.78
C ALA A 192 -4.24 0.87 -9.78
N LEU A 193 -4.07 1.12 -8.47
CA LEU A 193 -4.94 0.53 -7.44
C LEU A 193 -6.41 0.92 -7.63
N ASP A 194 -6.67 2.09 -8.22
CA ASP A 194 -7.99 2.61 -8.56
C ASP A 194 -8.99 2.51 -7.39
N LEU A 195 -8.56 2.99 -6.22
CA LEU A 195 -9.37 2.91 -4.99
C LEU A 195 -10.62 3.80 -5.07
N HIS A 196 -10.61 4.82 -5.93
CA HIS A 196 -11.72 5.77 -6.10
C HIS A 196 -12.89 5.17 -6.90
N ALA A 197 -12.66 4.23 -7.81
CA ALA A 197 -13.74 3.55 -8.51
C ALA A 197 -14.62 2.70 -7.57
N LEU A 198 -14.11 2.33 -6.38
CA LEU A 198 -14.82 1.51 -5.40
C LEU A 198 -15.85 2.30 -4.59
N SER A 199 -15.61 3.60 -4.33
CA SER A 199 -16.54 4.44 -3.56
C SER A 199 -17.75 4.93 -4.37
N ALA A 200 -17.67 4.88 -5.71
CA ALA A 200 -18.75 5.32 -6.60
C ALA A 200 -19.90 4.29 -6.75
N GLY A 201 -19.72 3.06 -6.25
CA GLY A 201 -20.71 1.98 -6.34
C GLY A 201 -21.88 2.07 -5.36
N ALA A 202 -21.82 2.94 -4.35
CA ALA A 202 -22.88 3.15 -3.37
C ALA A 202 -23.83 4.28 -3.78
N SER A 203 -24.50 4.12 -4.93
CA SER A 203 -25.67 4.96 -5.26
C SER A 203 -26.93 4.24 -4.79
N PRO A 204 -27.72 4.76 -3.84
CA PRO A 204 -29.04 4.21 -3.57
C PRO A 204 -29.90 4.43 -4.83
N THR A 205 -30.36 3.33 -5.43
CA THR A 205 -31.46 3.37 -6.39
C THR A 205 -32.70 3.79 -5.62
N GLU A 206 -32.99 5.09 -5.62
CA GLU A 206 -34.31 5.60 -5.24
C GLU A 206 -35.33 5.04 -6.22
N THR A 207 -35.95 3.94 -5.80
CA THR A 207 -37.22 3.48 -6.36
C THR A 207 -38.29 4.34 -5.73
N SER A 208 -38.60 5.48 -6.34
CA SER A 208 -39.84 6.20 -6.09
C SER A 208 -40.94 5.50 -6.89
N ALA A 209 -41.51 4.45 -6.30
CA ALA A 209 -42.87 4.05 -6.59
C ALA A 209 -43.77 4.80 -5.62
N GLU A 210 -44.53 5.78 -6.12
CA GLU A 210 -45.76 6.21 -5.46
C GLU A 210 -46.70 6.90 -6.45
N ALA A 211 -47.96 6.42 -6.41
CA ALA A 211 -49.21 6.86 -7.06
C ALA A 211 -49.44 6.50 -8.55
#